data_AF-A0A7R9YVW4-F1
#
_entry.id   AF-A0A7R9YVW4-F1
#
_cell.length_a   1.000
_cell.length_b   1.000
_cell.length_c   1.000
_cell.angle_alpha   90.00
_cell.angle_beta   90.00
_cell.angle_gamma   90.00
#
_symmetry.space_group_name_H-M   'P 1'
#
loop_
_entity.id
_entity.type
_entity.pdbx_description
1 polymer ?
#
loop_
_entity_poly.entity_id
_entity_poly.type
_entity_poly.pdbx_seq_one_letter_code
_entity_poly.pdbx_strand_id
1 'polypeptide(L)'
;MLTRTPALYHLSQLVGPDVPDHPRPFDDKDDTQTDLDRLREADTFGWADLMPVSRSLEDRSCLDDMNLCDHMREVWIETNDVEDGFYGQIEPQEPDCPRVTSPPRQKTKKKNDNNTTTENNRCVSFSRVEVLEYSVVLGDHPCSASLALSLGWERAPSPAVVDIDEYELSRMGRRRHGRDLHLSYYERKNILKNVGGLKETDIIRNTIEKRRARSLSQPKHLQSVMLI
;
A
#
# COMPACT_ATOMS: atom_id res chain seq x y z
N MET A 1 54.05 -7.54 -27.08
CA MET A 1 53.91 -8.54 -26.00
C MET A 1 54.41 -7.91 -24.71
N LEU A 2 53.52 -7.47 -23.83
CA LEU A 2 53.88 -6.85 -22.54
C LEU A 2 53.16 -7.64 -21.45
N THR A 3 53.92 -8.42 -20.69
CA THR A 3 53.43 -9.25 -19.58
C THR A 3 53.37 -8.40 -18.32
N ARG A 4 52.15 -8.10 -17.85
CA ARG A 4 51.90 -7.50 -16.52
C ARG A 4 51.86 -8.62 -15.47
N THR A 5 52.72 -8.50 -14.47
CA THR A 5 52.72 -9.31 -13.25
C THR A 5 51.61 -8.83 -12.28
N PRO A 6 50.99 -9.74 -11.50
CA PRO A 6 50.06 -9.36 -10.45
C PRO A 6 50.79 -9.06 -9.14
N ALA A 7 50.42 -7.96 -8.49
CA ALA A 7 50.85 -7.61 -7.15
C ALA A 7 50.11 -8.47 -6.12
N LEU A 8 50.88 -9.17 -5.29
CA LEU A 8 50.40 -9.90 -4.12
C LEU A 8 50.04 -8.89 -3.02
N TYR A 9 48.77 -8.85 -2.64
CA TYR A 9 48.34 -8.12 -1.45
C TYR A 9 48.49 -9.00 -0.21
N HIS A 10 49.22 -8.42 0.74
CA HIS A 10 49.60 -8.97 2.02
C HIS A 10 48.39 -8.95 2.97
N LEU A 11 47.92 -10.13 3.39
CA LEU A 11 46.84 -10.29 4.38
C LEU A 11 47.43 -10.11 5.78
N SER A 12 47.45 -8.87 6.28
CA SER A 12 47.87 -8.56 7.63
C SER A 12 46.66 -8.47 8.56
N GLN A 13 46.63 -9.41 9.49
CA GLN A 13 45.89 -9.49 10.76
C GLN A 13 45.37 -8.14 11.29
N LEU A 14 44.06 -8.04 11.48
CA LEU A 14 43.44 -7.03 12.35
C LEU A 14 42.88 -7.73 13.60
N VAL A 15 43.63 -7.54 14.68
CA VAL A 15 43.30 -7.76 16.08
C VAL A 15 42.17 -6.79 16.47
N GLY A 16 41.08 -7.31 17.04
CA GLY A 16 40.05 -6.49 17.71
C GLY A 16 40.61 -5.84 18.99
N PRO A 17 40.08 -4.70 19.44
CA PRO A 17 38.92 -4.68 20.37
C PRO A 17 38.02 -3.45 20.07
N ASP A 18 36.87 -3.15 20.65
CA ASP A 18 36.34 -3.22 22.01
C ASP A 18 34.82 -3.36 21.92
N VAL A 19 34.23 -4.19 22.78
CA VAL A 19 32.78 -4.26 22.96
C VAL A 19 32.38 -3.03 23.79
N PRO A 20 31.51 -2.12 23.29
CA PRO A 20 31.02 -1.01 24.09
C PRO A 20 30.14 -1.54 25.23
N ASP A 21 30.46 -1.06 26.44
CA ASP A 21 29.74 -1.34 27.68
C ASP A 21 28.22 -1.19 27.49
N HIS A 22 27.49 -2.24 27.88
CA HIS A 22 26.05 -2.18 27.99
C HIS A 22 25.64 -1.11 29.01
N PRO A 23 24.69 -0.22 28.69
CA PRO A 23 24.15 0.71 29.66
C PRO A 23 23.51 -0.08 30.81
N ARG A 24 23.86 0.32 32.04
CA ARG A 24 23.27 -0.21 33.27
C ARG A 24 21.76 0.01 33.26
N PRO A 25 20.96 -0.92 33.81
CA PRO A 25 19.54 -0.71 33.99
C PRO A 25 19.34 0.50 34.91
N PHE A 26 18.60 1.49 34.43
CA PHE A 26 18.05 2.56 35.26
C PHE A 26 17.02 1.92 36.20
N ASP A 27 17.33 1.89 37.49
CA ASP A 27 16.36 1.71 38.56
C ASP A 27 15.50 2.98 38.66
N ASP A 28 14.58 3.16 37.71
CA ASP A 28 13.51 4.15 37.82
C ASP A 28 12.44 3.56 38.75
N LYS A 29 12.66 3.76 40.06
CA LYS A 29 11.63 3.57 41.07
C LYS A 29 10.55 4.64 40.89
N ASP A 30 9.36 4.16 40.55
CA ASP A 30 8.06 4.55 41.09
C ASP A 30 7.83 6.04 41.41
N ASP A 31 7.10 6.71 40.53
CA ASP A 31 6.22 7.85 40.88
C ASP A 31 4.97 7.94 39.96
N THR A 32 4.51 6.82 39.37
CA THR A 32 3.27 6.80 38.55
C THR A 32 2.06 6.20 39.27
N GLN A 33 2.19 5.84 40.55
CA GLN A 33 1.11 5.18 41.30
C GLN A 33 -0.02 6.14 41.77
N THR A 34 -0.02 7.42 41.39
CA THR A 34 -1.05 8.38 41.85
C THR A 34 -2.14 8.72 40.82
N ASP A 35 -2.01 8.30 39.55
CA ASP A 35 -3.02 8.62 38.52
C ASP A 35 -3.93 7.45 38.10
N LEU A 36 -3.63 6.21 38.49
CA LEU A 36 -4.51 5.07 38.23
C LEU A 36 -5.70 4.98 39.21
N ASP A 37 -5.61 5.56 40.41
CA ASP A 37 -6.74 5.61 41.33
C ASP A 37 -7.77 6.70 40.97
N ARG A 38 -7.38 7.72 40.18
CA ARG A 38 -8.33 8.75 39.68
C ARG A 38 -9.20 8.28 38.53
N LEU A 39 -8.82 7.22 37.82
CA LEU A 39 -9.64 6.63 36.75
C LEU A 39 -10.60 5.55 37.24
N ARG A 40 -10.51 5.14 38.52
CA ARG A 40 -11.38 4.08 39.07
C ARG A 40 -12.69 4.60 39.67
N GLU A 41 -12.88 5.92 39.79
CA GLU A 41 -14.11 6.53 40.31
C GLU A 41 -15.07 7.06 39.23
N ALA A 42 -14.75 6.92 37.93
CA ALA A 42 -15.63 7.35 36.83
C ALA A 42 -16.56 6.24 36.28
N ASP A 43 -16.42 4.99 36.71
CA ASP A 43 -17.13 3.83 36.14
C ASP A 43 -18.37 3.35 36.94
N THR A 44 -19.01 4.23 37.72
CA THR A 44 -20.30 3.95 38.40
C THR A 44 -21.51 4.60 37.76
N PHE A 45 -21.42 5.08 36.51
CA PHE A 45 -22.60 5.40 35.72
C PHE A 45 -23.02 4.19 34.89
N GLY A 46 -24.21 3.65 35.19
CA GLY A 46 -24.73 2.40 34.66
C GLY A 46 -24.88 2.35 33.14
N TRP A 47 -24.16 1.41 32.52
CA TRP A 47 -24.33 1.00 31.12
C TRP A 47 -25.08 -0.33 30.96
N ALA A 48 -25.58 -0.92 32.06
CA ALA A 48 -26.14 -2.27 32.05
C ALA A 48 -27.56 -2.40 31.44
N ASP A 49 -28.26 -1.30 31.14
CA ASP A 49 -29.69 -1.35 30.78
C ASP A 49 -30.02 -1.12 29.28
N LEU A 50 -29.02 -1.07 28.37
CA LEU A 50 -29.27 -0.83 26.94
C LEU A 50 -28.63 -1.87 26.01
N MET A 51 -28.54 -3.13 26.43
CA MET A 51 -28.29 -4.25 25.51
C MET A 51 -29.63 -4.90 25.14
N PRO A 52 -30.11 -4.82 23.88
CA PRO A 52 -31.29 -5.55 23.46
C PRO A 52 -31.01 -7.06 23.50
N VAL A 53 -31.91 -7.76 24.19
CA VAL A 53 -31.96 -9.22 24.35
C VAL A 53 -31.84 -9.91 22.98
N SER A 54 -30.92 -10.87 22.94
CA SER A 54 -30.62 -11.84 21.92
C SER A 54 -31.85 -12.35 21.12
N ARG A 55 -31.84 -12.11 19.82
CA ARG A 55 -32.61 -12.92 18.86
C ARG A 55 -31.73 -14.05 18.31
N SER A 56 -32.23 -15.26 18.53
CA SER A 56 -31.89 -16.57 17.96
C SER A 56 -30.76 -16.61 16.93
N LEU A 57 -29.69 -17.30 17.31
CA LEU A 57 -28.71 -17.92 16.43
C LEU A 57 -29.45 -18.98 15.59
N GLU A 58 -29.50 -18.78 14.28
CA GLU A 58 -29.52 -19.80 13.22
C GLU A 58 -29.73 -19.05 11.89
N ASP A 59 -28.87 -19.35 10.90
CA ASP A 59 -28.76 -18.70 9.59
C ASP A 59 -28.22 -17.27 9.52
N ARG A 60 -26.89 -17.15 9.36
CA ARG A 60 -26.22 -16.15 8.50
C ARG A 60 -24.71 -16.37 8.44
N SER A 61 -24.26 -17.22 7.52
CA SER A 61 -22.95 -17.01 6.91
C SER A 61 -23.01 -15.72 6.09
N CYS A 62 -22.01 -14.83 6.23
CA CYS A 62 -21.69 -13.67 5.38
C CYS A 62 -22.04 -12.24 5.87
N LEU A 63 -22.01 -11.90 7.18
CA LEU A 63 -22.28 -10.50 7.61
C LEU A 63 -21.46 -9.94 8.81
N ASP A 64 -20.25 -10.44 9.09
CA ASP A 64 -19.49 -9.98 10.27
C ASP A 64 -18.47 -8.84 10.05
N ASP A 65 -18.45 -8.15 8.91
CA ASP A 65 -17.45 -7.09 8.64
C ASP A 65 -17.98 -5.65 8.57
N MET A 66 -19.25 -5.39 8.93
CA MET A 66 -19.88 -4.07 8.73
C MET A 66 -20.39 -3.37 9.99
N ASN A 67 -20.04 -3.81 11.21
CA ASN A 67 -20.55 -3.19 12.44
C ASN A 67 -19.52 -2.56 13.39
N LEU A 68 -18.30 -2.26 12.90
CA LEU A 68 -17.32 -1.46 13.65
C LEU A 68 -17.42 0.06 13.39
N CYS A 69 -18.43 0.51 12.64
CA CYS A 69 -18.62 1.92 12.28
C CYS A 69 -19.48 2.71 13.27
N ASP A 70 -20.12 2.08 14.25
CA ASP A 70 -21.00 2.77 15.22
C ASP A 70 -20.41 2.93 16.62
N HIS A 71 -19.26 2.32 16.92
CA HIS A 71 -18.63 2.41 18.25
C HIS A 71 -17.53 3.50 18.35
N MET A 72 -17.18 4.19 17.26
CA MET A 72 -16.24 5.34 17.27
C MET A 72 -16.97 6.67 17.12
N ARG A 73 -18.09 6.87 17.83
CA ARG A 73 -18.93 8.06 17.67
C ARG A 73 -18.61 9.23 18.63
N GLU A 74 -17.72 9.09 19.61
CA GLU A 74 -17.43 10.18 20.57
C GLU A 74 -15.94 10.46 20.79
N VAL A 75 -15.21 10.85 19.74
CA VAL A 75 -13.92 11.55 19.93
C VAL A 75 -13.91 12.79 19.04
N TRP A 76 -14.31 13.92 19.62
CA TRP A 76 -14.06 15.24 19.05
C TRP A 76 -12.60 15.61 19.30
N ILE A 77 -11.81 15.74 18.24
CA ILE A 77 -10.51 16.41 18.29
C ILE A 77 -10.64 17.69 17.47
N GLU A 78 -10.54 18.83 18.14
CA GLU A 78 -10.30 20.13 17.52
C GLU A 78 -8.93 20.10 16.85
N THR A 79 -8.88 20.23 15.52
CA THR A 79 -7.62 20.40 14.80
C THR A 79 -7.51 21.84 14.34
N ASN A 80 -6.44 22.47 14.81
CA ASN A 80 -5.99 23.81 14.41
C ASN A 80 -5.69 23.90 12.91
N ASP A 81 -6.03 25.06 12.37
CA ASP A 81 -5.77 25.51 11.01
C ASP A 81 -4.26 25.51 10.69
N VAL A 82 -3.88 24.87 9.57
CA VAL A 82 -2.55 25.00 8.97
C VAL A 82 -2.73 25.56 7.56
N GLU A 83 -2.07 26.69 7.33
CA GLU A 83 -2.25 27.54 6.14
C GLU A 83 -1.81 26.90 4.81
N ASP A 84 -2.53 27.32 3.77
CA ASP A 84 -2.39 26.93 2.37
C ASP A 84 -1.03 27.30 1.78
N GLY A 85 -0.22 26.27 1.52
CA GLY A 85 1.03 26.36 0.76
C GLY A 85 0.79 26.32 -0.75
N PHE A 86 0.95 27.48 -1.37
CA PHE A 86 1.09 27.80 -2.80
C PHE A 86 1.70 26.68 -3.69
N TYR A 87 0.87 26.01 -4.50
CA TYR A 87 1.32 25.12 -5.58
C TYR A 87 1.71 25.94 -6.83
N GLY A 88 3.01 26.01 -7.12
CA GLY A 88 3.53 26.59 -8.36
C GLY A 88 3.21 25.72 -9.58
N GLN A 89 2.67 26.34 -10.62
CA GLN A 89 2.48 25.75 -11.96
C GLN A 89 3.83 25.36 -12.56
N ILE A 90 4.09 24.06 -12.67
CA ILE A 90 5.14 23.51 -13.52
C ILE A 90 4.44 22.92 -14.74
N GLU A 91 4.59 23.57 -15.89
CA GLU A 91 4.09 23.11 -17.18
C GLU A 91 4.93 21.90 -17.64
N PRO A 92 4.35 20.69 -17.78
CA PRO A 92 5.10 19.52 -18.20
C PRO A 92 5.47 19.65 -19.68
N GLN A 93 6.77 19.79 -19.97
CA GLN A 93 7.25 19.64 -21.34
C GLN A 93 7.23 18.14 -21.69
N GLU A 94 6.31 17.76 -22.58
CA GLU A 94 6.25 16.40 -23.10
C GLU A 94 7.49 16.12 -23.97
N PRO A 95 8.32 15.13 -23.64
CA PRO A 95 9.39 14.70 -24.54
C PRO A 95 8.77 13.95 -25.72
N ASP A 96 8.92 14.53 -26.91
CA ASP A 96 8.56 13.91 -28.19
C ASP A 96 9.15 12.50 -28.31
N CYS A 97 8.31 11.47 -28.14
CA CYS A 97 8.73 10.09 -28.32
C CYS A 97 8.97 9.84 -29.82
N PRO A 98 10.18 9.46 -30.26
CA PRO A 98 10.42 9.16 -31.66
C PRO A 98 9.58 7.96 -32.07
N ARG A 99 8.72 8.18 -33.07
CA ARG A 99 7.85 7.18 -33.68
C ARG A 99 8.71 6.07 -34.30
N VAL A 100 8.86 4.95 -33.59
CA VAL A 100 9.55 3.76 -34.10
C VAL A 100 8.70 3.16 -35.23
N THR A 101 8.96 3.59 -36.46
CA THR A 101 8.42 2.96 -37.66
C THR A 101 9.05 1.58 -37.79
N SER A 102 8.26 0.54 -37.52
CA SER A 102 8.70 -0.85 -37.67
C SER A 102 9.20 -1.09 -39.12
N PRO A 103 10.34 -1.77 -39.31
CA PRO A 103 10.88 -1.99 -40.65
C PRO A 103 9.92 -2.83 -41.51
N PRO A 104 9.86 -2.56 -42.84
CA PRO A 104 8.97 -3.24 -43.75
C PRO A 104 9.34 -4.73 -43.85
N ARG A 105 8.36 -5.58 -43.52
CA ARG A 105 8.46 -7.04 -43.53
C ARG A 105 8.71 -7.55 -44.95
N GLN A 106 9.98 -7.84 -45.26
CA GLN A 106 10.37 -8.40 -46.56
C GLN A 106 9.83 -9.84 -46.69
N LYS A 107 8.97 -10.06 -47.68
CA LYS A 107 8.40 -11.37 -48.03
C LYS A 107 9.44 -12.18 -48.79
N THR A 108 10.15 -13.08 -48.12
CA THR A 108 10.98 -14.08 -48.80
C THR A 108 10.10 -15.26 -49.25
N LYS A 109 10.08 -15.52 -50.56
CA LYS A 109 9.45 -16.70 -51.19
C LYS A 109 10.24 -17.95 -50.78
N LYS A 110 9.67 -18.79 -49.91
CA LYS A 110 10.28 -20.06 -49.51
C LYS A 110 9.70 -21.22 -50.33
N LYS A 111 10.63 -22.02 -50.84
CA LYS A 111 10.48 -23.19 -51.70
C LYS A 111 9.86 -24.36 -50.90
N ASN A 112 9.11 -25.19 -51.61
CA ASN A 112 8.26 -26.26 -51.11
C ASN A 112 9.10 -27.46 -50.65
N ASP A 113 9.26 -27.66 -49.34
CA ASP A 113 9.81 -28.87 -48.73
C ASP A 113 8.73 -29.53 -47.87
N ASN A 114 8.49 -30.81 -48.15
CA ASN A 114 7.37 -31.58 -47.64
C ASN A 114 7.58 -31.98 -46.17
N ASN A 115 6.64 -31.53 -45.33
CA ASN A 115 6.00 -32.30 -44.26
C ASN A 115 6.83 -32.67 -43.01
N THR A 116 7.29 -31.65 -42.28
CA THR A 116 7.30 -31.69 -40.81
C THR A 116 6.67 -30.40 -40.31
N THR A 117 5.43 -30.47 -39.84
CA THR A 117 4.72 -29.36 -39.22
C THR A 117 5.35 -29.04 -37.86
N THR A 118 6.54 -28.46 -37.87
CA THR A 118 7.09 -27.76 -36.72
C THR A 118 6.26 -26.50 -36.56
N GLU A 119 5.29 -26.55 -35.64
CA GLU A 119 4.50 -25.40 -35.24
C GLU A 119 5.47 -24.29 -34.87
N ASN A 120 5.55 -23.29 -35.76
CA ASN A 120 6.47 -22.19 -35.65
C ASN A 120 5.92 -21.25 -34.57
N ASN A 121 6.08 -21.67 -33.32
CA ASN A 121 5.60 -20.96 -32.15
C ASN A 121 6.30 -19.61 -32.12
N ARG A 122 5.56 -18.57 -32.51
CA ARG A 122 6.04 -17.19 -32.44
C ARG A 122 6.18 -16.84 -30.97
N CYS A 123 7.38 -17.00 -30.45
CA CYS A 123 7.72 -16.55 -29.11
C CYS A 123 8.14 -15.09 -29.17
N VAL A 124 7.59 -14.28 -28.27
CA VAL A 124 8.04 -12.91 -28.03
C VAL A 124 8.81 -12.94 -26.72
N SER A 125 10.04 -12.42 -26.74
CA SER A 125 10.84 -12.19 -25.53
C SER A 125 11.07 -10.69 -25.35
N PHE A 126 11.22 -10.28 -24.10
CA PHE A 126 11.55 -8.91 -23.73
C PHE A 126 13.00 -8.89 -23.28
N SER A 127 13.78 -7.87 -23.69
CA SER A 127 15.21 -7.83 -23.39
C SER A 127 15.52 -7.35 -21.97
N ARG A 128 14.85 -6.28 -21.51
CA ARG A 128 15.05 -5.68 -20.19
C ARG A 128 13.80 -4.92 -19.81
N VAL A 129 13.34 -5.08 -18.57
CA VAL A 129 12.23 -4.30 -18.03
C VAL A 129 12.69 -3.45 -16.88
N GLU A 130 12.32 -2.17 -16.96
CA GLU A 130 12.60 -1.17 -15.95
C GLU A 130 11.33 -0.93 -15.14
N VAL A 131 11.42 -1.14 -13.83
CA VAL A 131 10.35 -0.94 -12.88
C VAL A 131 10.57 0.39 -12.18
N LEU A 132 9.56 1.26 -12.27
CA LEU A 132 9.53 2.57 -11.63
C LEU A 132 8.82 2.45 -10.29
N GLU A 133 9.53 2.81 -9.22
CA GLU A 133 8.97 2.83 -7.87
C GLU A 133 8.47 4.23 -7.53
N TYR A 134 7.23 4.30 -7.04
CA TYR A 134 6.57 5.51 -6.60
C TYR A 134 6.13 5.38 -5.15
N SER A 135 6.06 6.50 -4.43
CA SER A 135 5.54 6.53 -3.07
C SER A 135 4.08 6.05 -3.02
N VAL A 136 3.67 5.43 -1.92
CA VAL A 136 2.29 5.02 -1.71
C VAL A 136 1.58 6.06 -0.87
N VAL A 137 0.52 6.66 -1.42
CA VAL A 137 -0.26 7.71 -0.78
C VAL A 137 -1.73 7.31 -0.64
N LEU A 138 -2.44 8.03 0.22
CA LEU A 138 -3.87 7.85 0.39
C LEU A 138 -4.61 8.51 -0.78
N GLY A 139 -5.27 7.70 -1.60
CA GLY A 139 -5.99 8.15 -2.79
C GLY A 139 -7.38 8.69 -2.52
N ASP A 140 -7.97 9.35 -3.53
CA ASP A 140 -9.33 9.89 -3.49
C ASP A 140 -10.32 9.13 -4.40
N HIS A 141 -10.20 7.80 -4.45
CA HIS A 141 -11.07 7.01 -5.30
C HIS A 141 -12.45 6.79 -4.65
N PRO A 142 -13.57 7.19 -5.27
CA PRO A 142 -14.90 7.16 -4.65
C PRO A 142 -15.40 5.74 -4.37
N CYS A 143 -14.89 4.73 -5.10
CA CYS A 143 -15.38 3.35 -5.02
C CYS A 143 -14.82 2.54 -3.84
N SER A 144 -13.75 2.98 -3.18
CA SER A 144 -13.20 2.20 -2.07
C SER A 144 -13.84 2.65 -0.77
N ALA A 145 -14.67 1.80 -0.18
CA ALA A 145 -15.44 2.13 1.01
C ALA A 145 -14.57 2.60 2.19
N SER A 146 -13.28 2.23 2.23
CA SER A 146 -12.52 2.24 3.48
C SER A 146 -11.14 2.90 3.39
N LEU A 147 -10.24 2.59 2.44
CA LEU A 147 -8.98 3.33 2.19
C LEU A 147 -8.52 3.12 0.75
N ALA A 148 -8.40 4.16 -0.08
CA ALA A 148 -7.86 4.02 -1.43
C ALA A 148 -6.33 4.09 -1.38
N LEU A 149 -5.65 3.12 -2.00
CA LEU A 149 -4.21 3.23 -2.26
C LEU A 149 -4.02 3.93 -3.60
N SER A 150 -3.13 4.90 -3.65
CA SER A 150 -2.69 5.55 -4.88
C SER A 150 -1.17 5.65 -4.90
N LEU A 151 -0.61 5.77 -6.10
CA LEU A 151 0.79 6.11 -6.26
C LEU A 151 0.94 7.63 -6.21
N GLY A 152 1.89 8.10 -5.42
CA GLY A 152 2.29 9.50 -5.36
C GLY A 152 3.19 9.86 -6.54
N TRP A 153 3.53 11.15 -6.62
CA TRP A 153 4.42 11.67 -7.66
C TRP A 153 5.91 11.50 -7.34
N GLU A 154 6.23 11.23 -6.07
CA GLU A 154 7.59 10.99 -5.64
C GLU A 154 8.05 9.63 -6.17
N ARG A 155 9.12 9.67 -6.97
CA ARG A 155 9.69 8.50 -7.62
C ARG A 155 11.07 8.20 -7.04
N ALA A 156 11.42 6.92 -6.91
CA ALA A 156 12.79 6.53 -6.62
C ALA A 156 13.76 7.05 -7.72
N PRO A 157 14.97 7.54 -7.35
CA PRO A 157 15.90 8.15 -8.30
C PRO A 157 16.32 7.22 -9.45
N SER A 158 16.42 5.92 -9.19
CA SER A 158 16.89 4.91 -10.15
C SER A 158 15.82 3.84 -10.36
N PRO A 159 15.46 3.49 -11.61
CA PRO A 159 14.57 2.37 -11.86
C PRO A 159 15.24 1.06 -11.45
N ALA A 160 14.45 0.15 -10.88
CA ALA A 160 14.87 -1.23 -10.68
C ALA A 160 14.84 -1.95 -12.03
N VAL A 161 15.83 -2.80 -12.28
CA VAL A 161 15.92 -3.55 -13.53
C VAL A 161 15.67 -5.01 -13.22
N VAL A 162 14.64 -5.56 -13.84
CA VAL A 162 14.19 -6.92 -13.56
C VAL A 162 14.17 -7.70 -14.86
N ASP A 163 14.77 -8.89 -14.85
CA ASP A 163 14.61 -9.87 -15.91
C ASP A 163 13.27 -10.59 -15.73
N ILE A 164 12.38 -10.44 -16.70
CA ILE A 164 11.04 -11.07 -16.66
C ILE A 164 11.16 -12.58 -16.68
N ASP A 165 12.11 -13.12 -17.44
CA ASP A 165 12.24 -14.57 -17.59
C ASP A 165 12.70 -15.17 -16.26
N GLU A 166 13.64 -14.52 -15.56
CA GLU A 166 14.04 -14.91 -14.21
C GLU A 166 12.89 -14.78 -13.19
N TYR A 167 12.08 -13.72 -13.29
CA TYR A 167 10.91 -13.55 -12.42
C TYR A 167 9.85 -14.65 -12.63
N GLU A 168 9.53 -15.00 -13.89
CA GLU A 168 8.56 -16.06 -14.18
C GLU A 168 9.11 -17.46 -13.86
N LEU A 169 10.44 -17.68 -13.96
CA LEU A 169 11.08 -18.92 -13.53
C LEU A 169 11.08 -19.09 -11.99
N SER A 170 11.32 -17.99 -11.26
CA SER A 170 11.37 -18.00 -9.79
C SER A 170 9.99 -17.97 -9.14
N ARG A 171 8.94 -17.58 -9.89
CA ARG A 171 7.55 -17.59 -9.44
C ARG A 171 7.12 -19.04 -9.17
N MET A 172 7.25 -19.49 -7.93
CA MET A 172 6.71 -20.76 -7.49
C MET A 172 5.19 -20.70 -7.41
N GLY A 173 4.51 -21.64 -8.08
CA GLY A 173 3.08 -21.88 -7.93
C GLY A 173 2.20 -21.34 -9.06
N ARG A 174 0.88 -21.36 -8.81
CA ARG A 174 -0.14 -20.94 -9.79
C ARG A 174 -0.19 -19.42 -9.91
N ARG A 175 -0.47 -18.92 -11.11
CA ARG A 175 -0.78 -17.49 -11.33
C ARG A 175 -1.92 -17.04 -10.41
N ARG A 176 -1.76 -15.90 -9.74
CA ARG A 176 -2.79 -15.29 -8.90
C ARG A 176 -4.06 -15.03 -9.70
N HIS A 177 -5.21 -15.32 -9.10
CA HIS A 177 -6.53 -15.03 -9.65
C HIS A 177 -7.02 -13.69 -9.14
N GLY A 178 -8.05 -13.11 -9.78
CA GLY A 178 -8.53 -11.76 -9.42
C GLY A 178 -8.85 -11.58 -7.92
N ARG A 179 -9.35 -12.62 -7.26
CA ARG A 179 -9.61 -12.60 -5.80
C ARG A 179 -8.32 -12.45 -4.97
N ASP A 180 -7.22 -13.04 -5.43
CA ASP A 180 -5.90 -12.96 -4.77
C ASP A 180 -5.24 -11.58 -4.99
N LEU A 181 -5.82 -10.74 -5.85
CA LEU A 181 -5.39 -9.37 -6.11
C LEU A 181 -6.22 -8.34 -5.33
N HIS A 182 -7.26 -8.78 -4.62
CA HIS A 182 -8.05 -7.91 -3.78
C HIS A 182 -7.38 -7.74 -2.42
N LEU A 183 -7.30 -6.49 -1.96
CA LEU A 183 -6.79 -6.16 -0.64
C LEU A 183 -7.95 -5.81 0.31
N SER A 184 -7.96 -6.46 1.46
CA SER A 184 -8.81 -6.13 2.59
C SER A 184 -8.53 -4.71 3.10
N TYR A 185 -9.39 -4.22 3.99
CA TYR A 185 -9.17 -2.93 4.65
C TYR A 185 -7.86 -2.92 5.46
N TYR A 186 -7.62 -3.95 6.26
CA TYR A 186 -6.45 -4.05 7.13
C TYR A 186 -5.14 -4.16 6.34
N GLU A 187 -5.13 -4.88 5.22
CA GLU A 187 -3.96 -4.94 4.33
C GLU A 187 -3.64 -3.56 3.77
N ARG A 188 -4.65 -2.82 3.29
CA ARG A 188 -4.45 -1.45 2.78
C ARG A 188 -3.98 -0.50 3.86
N LYS A 189 -4.55 -0.58 5.06
CA LYS A 189 -4.12 0.18 6.23
C LYS A 189 -2.65 -0.12 6.58
N ASN A 190 -2.26 -1.38 6.60
CA ASN A 190 -0.88 -1.78 6.88
C ASN A 190 0.09 -1.29 5.81
N ILE A 191 -0.30 -1.32 4.53
CA ILE A 191 0.50 -0.74 3.45
C ILE A 191 0.70 0.76 3.68
N LEU A 192 -0.36 1.51 3.98
CA LEU A 192 -0.25 2.96 4.22
C LEU A 192 0.64 3.29 5.42
N LYS A 193 0.57 2.51 6.50
CA LYS A 193 1.39 2.71 7.70
C LYS A 193 2.85 2.33 7.48
N ASN A 194 3.08 1.12 6.99
CA ASN A 194 4.42 0.53 6.97
C ASN A 194 5.21 0.94 5.73
N VAL A 195 4.54 1.13 4.59
CA VAL A 195 5.17 1.52 3.31
C VAL A 195 5.01 3.01 3.06
N GLY A 196 3.80 3.54 3.25
CA GLY A 196 3.52 4.96 3.04
C GLY A 196 4.03 5.87 4.17
N GLY A 197 4.34 5.32 5.35
CA GLY A 197 4.77 6.10 6.52
C GLY A 197 3.66 6.98 7.11
N LEU A 198 2.38 6.74 6.77
CA LEU A 198 1.27 7.52 7.30
C LEU A 198 1.03 7.20 8.78
N LYS A 199 0.79 8.24 9.58
CA LYS A 199 0.37 8.07 10.98
C LYS A 199 -1.06 7.54 11.04
N GLU A 200 -1.32 6.74 12.07
CA GLU A 200 -2.65 6.19 12.33
C GLU A 200 -3.73 7.30 12.43
N THR A 201 -3.37 8.43 13.04
CA THR A 201 -4.25 9.60 13.18
C THR A 201 -4.71 10.18 11.85
N ASP A 202 -3.81 10.22 10.86
CA ASP A 202 -4.11 10.79 9.54
C ASP A 202 -5.00 9.86 8.72
N ILE A 203 -4.78 8.54 8.86
CA ILE A 203 -5.63 7.50 8.27
C ILE A 203 -7.06 7.60 8.84
N ILE A 204 -7.20 7.74 10.16
CA ILE A 204 -8.50 7.89 10.82
C ILE A 204 -9.18 9.17 10.37
N ARG A 205 -8.48 10.31 10.37
CA ARG A 205 -9.01 11.62 9.94
C ARG A 205 -9.62 11.53 8.54
N ASN A 206 -8.86 11.01 7.58
CA ASN A 206 -9.31 10.91 6.19
C ASN A 206 -10.52 9.97 6.04
N THR A 207 -10.58 8.89 6.83
CA THR A 207 -11.71 7.97 6.83
C THR A 207 -12.99 8.67 7.32
N ILE A 208 -12.89 9.49 8.36
CA ILE A 208 -13.99 10.29 8.89
C ILE A 208 -14.46 11.32 7.85
N GLU A 209 -13.53 12.05 7.24
CA GLU A 209 -13.82 13.06 6.22
C GLU A 209 -14.55 12.47 5.02
N LYS A 210 -14.09 11.32 4.49
CA LYS A 210 -14.76 10.63 3.38
C LYS A 210 -16.16 10.16 3.75
N ARG A 211 -16.36 9.70 4.99
CA ARG A 211 -17.70 9.33 5.47
C ARG A 211 -18.63 10.54 5.51
N ARG A 212 -18.14 11.70 5.98
CA ARG A 212 -18.89 12.96 5.99
C ARG A 212 -19.21 13.45 4.57
N ALA A 213 -18.25 13.38 3.65
CA ALA A 213 -18.46 13.76 2.25
C ALA A 213 -19.54 12.90 1.58
N ARG A 214 -19.54 11.57 1.83
CA ARG A 214 -20.58 10.67 1.34
C ARG A 214 -21.96 10.98 1.90
N SER A 215 -22.07 11.31 3.19
CA SER A 215 -23.36 11.66 3.79
C SER A 215 -23.94 12.97 3.24
N LEU A 216 -23.08 13.91 2.83
CA LEU A 216 -23.51 15.16 2.19
C LEU A 216 -23.87 14.97 0.71
N SER A 217 -23.18 14.06 0.01
CA SER A 217 -23.38 13.81 -1.42
C SER A 217 -24.67 13.04 -1.73
N GLN A 218 -25.30 12.36 -0.76
CA GLN A 218 -26.54 11.65 -1.03
C GLN A 218 -27.71 12.62 -1.29
N PRO A 219 -28.33 12.59 -2.48
CA PRO A 219 -29.44 13.49 -2.78
C PRO A 219 -30.63 13.15 -1.87
N LYS A 220 -31.03 14.11 -1.03
CA LYS A 220 -32.17 14.00 -0.10
C LYS A 220 -33.52 13.73 -0.80
N HIS A 221 -33.57 13.72 -2.12
CA HIS A 221 -34.77 13.55 -2.92
C HIS A 221 -35.51 12.22 -2.65
N LEU A 222 -34.82 11.17 -2.18
CA LEU A 222 -35.48 9.88 -1.91
C LEU A 222 -36.22 9.80 -0.57
N GLN A 223 -36.15 10.81 0.31
CA GLN A 223 -36.84 10.78 1.60
C GLN A 223 -38.30 11.27 1.56
N SER A 224 -38.76 11.84 0.43
CA SER A 224 -40.11 12.44 0.35
C SER A 224 -41.21 11.50 -0.17
N VAL A 225 -40.91 10.26 -0.57
CA VAL A 225 -41.90 9.35 -1.21
C VAL A 225 -42.49 8.31 -0.22
N MET A 226 -42.14 8.37 1.07
CA MET A 226 -42.64 7.44 2.10
C MET A 226 -43.63 8.06 3.10
N LEU A 227 -44.27 9.18 2.76
CA LEU A 227 -45.23 9.89 3.63
C LEU A 227 -46.62 10.09 3.00
N ILE A 228 -47.11 9.11 2.21
CA ILE A 228 -48.50 9.11 1.68
C ILE A 228 -49.19 7.81 2.09
#